data_AF-A0A927DL94-F1
#
_entry.id   AF-A0A927DL94-F1
#
_cell.length_a   1.000
_cell.length_b   1.000
_cell.length_c   1.000
_cell.angle_alpha   90.00
_cell.angle_beta   90.00
_cell.angle_gamma   90.00
#
_symmetry.space_group_name_H-M   'P 1'
#
loop_
_entity.id
_entity.type
_entity.pdbx_description
1 polymer ?
#
loop_
_entity_poly.entity_id
_entity_poly.type
_entity_poly.pdbx_seq_one_letter_code
_entity_poly.pdbx_strand_id
1 'polypeptide(L)'
;MGYNARTKSINETLPPGGVFALCLLRKFLRYCKLSLTYPVNNEKRDAMNAFPVFGGGFRKNEPTTPSIMSNNVSVITKKINPKGEIKATYFTYTKPATFSPYEQECYYNVARMIRDHGGEAIYGWVLWESDIMIEGEAHCLYKDLSGNVFDITPRVSGEEKILFIEDSRLNISLKHIKETRFSMIQHTNPQLIFSMNLFVESKAVPLVFDQNEIRVIKLIDYKDSFYFNKL
;
A
#
# COMPACT_ATOMS: atom_id res chain seq x y z
N MET A 1 -16.98 54.34 -26.01
CA MET A 1 -18.19 54.76 -25.28
C MET A 1 -19.21 53.62 -25.32
N GLY A 2 -19.76 53.21 -24.17
CA GLY A 2 -21.09 52.60 -24.01
C GLY A 2 -21.41 51.20 -24.60
N TYR A 3 -21.69 50.25 -23.67
CA TYR A 3 -22.74 49.18 -23.71
C TYR A 3 -22.81 48.21 -24.92
N ASN A 4 -23.09 46.90 -24.80
CA ASN A 4 -23.77 46.10 -23.75
C ASN A 4 -23.33 44.59 -23.94
N ALA A 5 -23.74 43.54 -23.22
CA ALA A 5 -24.74 43.33 -22.16
C ALA A 5 -24.49 42.04 -21.33
N ARG A 6 -25.34 41.84 -20.31
CA ARG A 6 -25.70 40.61 -19.57
C ARG A 6 -24.73 39.98 -18.56
N THR A 7 -25.16 40.15 -17.32
CA THR A 7 -24.86 39.38 -16.11
C THR A 7 -25.00 37.86 -16.26
N LYS A 8 -24.06 37.13 -15.65
CA LYS A 8 -24.32 35.84 -15.00
C LYS A 8 -23.53 35.81 -13.69
N SER A 9 -24.22 35.76 -12.55
CA SER A 9 -23.59 35.60 -11.25
C SER A 9 -22.98 34.21 -11.13
N ILE A 10 -21.71 34.13 -10.69
CA ILE A 10 -21.10 32.89 -10.25
C ILE A 10 -20.78 33.09 -8.77
N ASN A 11 -21.49 32.38 -7.90
CA ASN A 11 -21.26 32.44 -6.46
C ASN A 11 -19.89 31.85 -6.11
N GLU A 12 -19.29 32.40 -5.06
CA GLU A 12 -18.07 31.88 -4.45
C GLU A 12 -18.33 30.49 -3.84
N THR A 13 -17.58 29.48 -4.27
CA THR A 13 -17.30 28.26 -3.49
C THR A 13 -15.88 27.79 -3.80
N LEU A 14 -15.05 27.64 -2.77
CA LEU A 14 -13.68 27.13 -2.92
C LEU A 14 -13.68 25.68 -3.44
N PRO A 15 -12.67 25.27 -4.22
CA PRO A 15 -12.43 23.86 -4.51
C PRO A 15 -11.91 23.15 -3.23
N PRO A 16 -12.63 22.14 -2.69
CA PRO A 16 -12.16 21.40 -1.52
C PRO A 16 -10.96 20.50 -1.88
N GLY A 17 -10.01 20.40 -0.96
CA GLY A 17 -8.66 19.93 -1.27
C GLY A 17 -8.48 18.42 -1.53
N GLY A 18 -7.57 18.10 -2.45
CA GLY A 18 -6.88 16.80 -2.51
C GLY A 18 -5.47 16.91 -1.91
N VAL A 19 -5.17 16.09 -0.90
CA VAL A 19 -3.91 16.07 -0.14
C VAL A 19 -3.45 14.61 -0.05
N PHE A 20 -2.67 14.09 -1.00
CA PHE A 20 -2.33 12.66 -0.97
C PHE A 20 -0.90 12.35 -1.43
N ALA A 21 -0.11 11.81 -0.49
CA ALA A 21 1.28 11.42 -0.66
C ALA A 21 1.45 10.03 -1.34
N LEU A 22 2.69 9.56 -1.42
CA LEU A 22 3.15 8.69 -2.50
C LEU A 22 2.80 7.19 -2.34
N CYS A 23 2.03 6.81 -1.33
CA CYS A 23 1.37 5.49 -1.28
C CYS A 23 -0.15 5.51 -1.58
N LEU A 24 -0.75 6.68 -1.82
CA LEU A 24 -2.22 6.83 -1.72
C LEU A 24 -3.04 6.53 -2.98
N LEU A 25 -2.41 6.30 -4.14
CA LEU A 25 -3.17 5.94 -5.36
C LEU A 25 -3.88 4.57 -5.24
N ARG A 26 -3.46 3.69 -4.32
CA ARG A 26 -4.14 2.40 -4.11
C ARG A 26 -5.48 2.52 -3.38
N LYS A 27 -5.64 3.37 -2.36
CA LYS A 27 -6.94 3.50 -1.66
C LYS A 27 -7.98 4.32 -2.42
N PHE A 28 -7.57 5.28 -3.26
CA PHE A 28 -8.52 5.98 -4.13
C PHE A 28 -9.04 5.10 -5.28
N LEU A 29 -8.21 4.18 -5.80
CA LEU A 29 -8.62 3.22 -6.84
C LEU A 29 -9.26 1.94 -6.31
N ARG A 30 -9.10 1.58 -5.03
CA ARG A 30 -9.82 0.46 -4.38
C ARG A 30 -11.34 0.69 -4.27
N TYR A 31 -11.81 1.94 -4.45
CA TYR A 31 -13.24 2.31 -4.42
C TYR A 31 -13.81 2.85 -5.74
N CYS A 32 -12.98 3.29 -6.70
CA CYS A 32 -13.44 4.03 -7.89
C CYS A 32 -13.47 3.19 -9.19
N LYS A 33 -14.32 2.14 -9.21
CA LYS A 33 -14.73 1.34 -10.39
C LYS A 33 -13.74 0.29 -10.94
N LEU A 34 -13.48 -0.79 -10.19
CA LEU A 34 -13.34 -2.15 -10.77
C LEU A 34 -13.49 -3.29 -9.75
N SER A 35 -14.28 -3.09 -8.69
CA SER A 35 -14.97 -4.23 -8.08
C SER A 35 -16.03 -4.72 -9.07
N LEU A 36 -15.83 -5.91 -9.64
CA LEU A 36 -16.92 -6.61 -10.33
C LEU A 36 -18.04 -6.81 -9.31
N THR A 37 -19.18 -6.19 -9.57
CA THR A 37 -20.35 -6.26 -8.72
C THR A 37 -20.92 -7.68 -8.75
N TYR A 38 -20.65 -8.47 -7.71
CA TYR A 38 -21.48 -9.63 -7.42
C TYR A 38 -22.86 -9.14 -6.96
N PRO A 39 -23.96 -9.50 -7.64
CA PRO A 39 -25.29 -9.15 -7.18
C PRO A 39 -25.62 -9.96 -5.92
N VAL A 40 -25.60 -9.29 -4.77
CA VAL A 40 -26.16 -9.84 -3.53
C VAL A 40 -27.68 -9.68 -3.60
N ASN A 41 -28.40 -10.76 -3.90
CA ASN A 41 -29.86 -10.77 -3.87
C ASN A 41 -30.35 -10.49 -2.43
N ASN A 42 -31.10 -9.41 -2.26
CA ASN A 42 -31.73 -9.03 -0.99
C ASN A 42 -32.96 -9.91 -0.70
N GLU A 43 -32.77 -11.10 -0.11
CA GLU A 43 -33.90 -11.89 0.43
C GLU A 43 -33.66 -12.50 1.83
N LYS A 44 -32.52 -12.24 2.48
CA LYS A 44 -32.23 -12.72 3.85
C LYS A 44 -31.68 -11.65 4.79
N ARG A 45 -32.32 -10.48 4.77
CA ARG A 45 -32.45 -9.66 5.99
C ARG A 45 -33.52 -10.34 6.87
N ASP A 46 -33.53 -10.06 8.18
CA ASP A 46 -34.55 -10.49 9.16
C ASP A 46 -34.41 -11.87 9.82
N ALA A 47 -33.22 -12.51 9.81
CA ALA A 47 -32.99 -13.73 10.58
C ALA A 47 -31.59 -13.89 11.21
N MET A 48 -31.11 -12.90 11.99
CA MET A 48 -30.12 -13.16 13.07
C MET A 48 -30.02 -12.03 14.13
N ASN A 49 -31.13 -11.46 14.59
CA ASN A 49 -31.15 -10.65 15.81
C ASN A 49 -31.61 -11.51 17.00
N ALA A 50 -30.66 -12.20 17.63
CA ALA A 50 -30.84 -12.87 18.91
C ALA A 50 -29.60 -12.63 19.80
N PHE A 51 -29.82 -11.92 20.90
CA PHE A 51 -28.86 -11.47 21.92
C PHE A 51 -28.64 -12.53 23.03
N PRO A 52 -27.75 -12.37 24.06
CA PRO A 52 -26.57 -11.50 24.20
C PRO A 52 -25.33 -12.13 24.94
N VAL A 53 -24.28 -11.30 25.13
CA VAL A 53 -23.17 -11.31 26.14
C VAL A 53 -21.93 -12.23 25.99
N PHE A 54 -20.78 -11.62 26.30
CA PHE A 54 -19.43 -12.14 26.62
C PHE A 54 -18.51 -12.71 25.50
N GLY A 55 -17.57 -11.86 25.06
CA GLY A 55 -16.24 -12.29 24.58
C GLY A 55 -16.00 -12.27 23.06
N GLY A 56 -15.11 -11.39 22.59
CA GLY A 56 -14.30 -11.67 21.38
C GLY A 56 -15.00 -11.58 20.01
N GLY A 57 -15.82 -10.56 19.76
CA GLY A 57 -16.34 -10.30 18.40
C GLY A 57 -15.30 -9.73 17.44
N PHE A 58 -14.44 -10.58 16.86
CA PHE A 58 -13.48 -10.16 15.84
C PHE A 58 -14.16 -9.68 14.53
N ARG A 59 -13.50 -8.75 13.84
CA ARG A 59 -13.99 -8.08 12.61
C ARG A 59 -14.06 -9.05 11.42
N LYS A 60 -15.15 -9.81 11.31
CA LYS A 60 -15.35 -10.90 10.32
C LYS A 60 -15.08 -10.61 8.84
N ASN A 61 -14.89 -9.35 8.41
CA ASN A 61 -14.71 -8.99 7.01
C ASN A 61 -13.51 -8.07 6.74
N GLU A 62 -12.72 -7.69 7.75
CA GLU A 62 -11.57 -6.80 7.54
C GLU A 62 -10.29 -7.61 7.28
N PRO A 63 -9.51 -7.30 6.23
CA PRO A 63 -8.24 -7.97 5.99
C PRO A 63 -7.26 -7.76 7.15
N THR A 64 -6.67 -8.84 7.62
CA THR A 64 -5.70 -8.88 8.74
C THR A 64 -4.45 -9.66 8.34
N THR A 65 -3.39 -9.59 9.16
CA THR A 65 -2.16 -10.35 8.95
C THR A 65 -2.44 -11.86 9.11
N PRO A 66 -2.22 -12.69 8.07
CA PRO A 66 -2.54 -14.11 8.11
C PRO A 66 -1.61 -14.91 9.03
N SER A 67 -2.05 -16.14 9.35
CA SER A 67 -1.18 -17.17 9.93
C SER A 67 -0.23 -17.73 8.87
N ILE A 68 1.08 -17.80 9.17
CA ILE A 68 2.07 -18.46 8.30
C ILE A 68 1.75 -19.94 8.03
N MET A 69 0.99 -20.57 8.93
CA MET A 69 0.51 -21.96 8.78
C MET A 69 -0.75 -22.07 7.89
N SER A 70 -1.29 -20.97 7.37
CA SER A 70 -2.44 -20.98 6.46
C SER A 70 -2.08 -21.64 5.13
N ASN A 71 -2.93 -22.55 4.66
CA ASN A 71 -2.80 -23.16 3.33
C ASN A 71 -2.78 -22.07 2.23
N ASN A 72 -3.58 -21.02 2.39
CA ASN A 72 -3.65 -19.91 1.44
C ASN A 72 -2.32 -19.14 1.36
N VAL A 73 -1.64 -18.94 2.50
CA VAL A 73 -0.28 -18.38 2.54
C VAL A 73 0.69 -19.26 1.76
N SER A 74 0.68 -20.57 1.96
CA SER A 74 1.55 -21.49 1.19
C SER A 74 1.28 -21.40 -0.32
N VAL A 75 0.00 -21.33 -0.73
CA VAL A 75 -0.37 -21.21 -2.14
C VAL A 75 0.08 -19.86 -2.73
N ILE A 76 -0.25 -18.72 -2.12
CA ILE A 76 0.12 -17.42 -2.68
C ILE A 76 1.64 -17.21 -2.70
N THR A 77 2.37 -17.69 -1.69
CA THR A 77 3.85 -17.63 -1.65
C THR A 77 4.47 -18.36 -2.85
N LYS A 78 4.03 -19.60 -3.12
CA LYS A 78 4.45 -20.39 -4.28
C LYS A 78 4.02 -19.78 -5.62
N LYS A 79 2.91 -19.05 -5.66
CA LYS A 79 2.44 -18.36 -6.87
C LYS A 79 3.21 -17.07 -7.15
N ILE A 80 3.58 -16.32 -6.12
CA ILE A 80 4.43 -15.12 -6.24
C ILE A 80 5.80 -15.51 -6.78
N ASN A 81 6.50 -16.48 -6.18
CA ASN A 81 7.76 -17.01 -6.72
C ASN A 81 7.72 -18.53 -6.89
N PRO A 82 7.36 -19.03 -8.08
CA PRO A 82 7.30 -20.47 -8.36
C PRO A 82 8.68 -21.13 -8.52
N LYS A 83 9.79 -20.38 -8.44
CA LYS A 83 11.16 -20.87 -8.72
C LYS A 83 12.13 -20.77 -7.53
N GLY A 84 11.73 -20.24 -6.38
CA GLY A 84 12.65 -19.88 -5.30
C GLY A 84 12.20 -20.24 -3.89
N GLU A 85 13.15 -20.17 -2.96
CA GLU A 85 12.92 -20.37 -1.52
C GLU A 85 12.31 -19.13 -0.84
N ILE A 86 11.23 -18.56 -1.38
CA ILE A 86 10.55 -17.48 -0.66
C ILE A 86 9.98 -18.04 0.65
N LYS A 87 10.42 -17.46 1.76
CA LYS A 87 9.92 -17.71 3.11
C LYS A 87 9.14 -16.49 3.57
N ALA A 88 7.85 -16.70 3.81
CA ALA A 88 7.04 -15.69 4.49
C ALA A 88 7.57 -15.52 5.93
N THR A 89 7.86 -14.29 6.35
CA THR A 89 8.52 -13.98 7.63
C THR A 89 7.72 -12.93 8.39
N TYR A 90 7.55 -13.11 9.71
CA TYR A 90 6.90 -12.10 10.54
C TYR A 90 7.86 -10.97 10.89
N PHE A 91 7.40 -9.73 10.70
CA PHE A 91 8.05 -8.54 11.24
C PHE A 91 7.09 -7.82 12.17
N THR A 92 7.64 -7.27 13.26
CA THR A 92 6.91 -6.44 14.22
C THR A 92 7.27 -4.98 13.98
N TYR A 93 6.31 -4.07 14.08
CA TYR A 93 6.54 -2.65 13.93
C TYR A 93 7.60 -2.15 14.93
N THR A 94 8.67 -1.57 14.41
CA THR A 94 9.78 -0.99 15.15
C THR A 94 9.80 0.51 14.93
N LYS A 95 9.39 1.29 15.93
CA LYS A 95 9.37 2.75 15.84
C LYS A 95 10.80 3.32 15.77
N PRO A 96 11.17 4.09 14.73
CA PRO A 96 12.44 4.81 14.70
C PRO A 96 12.59 5.79 15.87
N ALA A 97 13.79 5.88 16.44
CA ALA A 97 14.09 6.82 17.51
C ALA A 97 14.29 8.28 17.00
N THR A 98 14.68 8.44 15.74
CA THR A 98 15.12 9.72 15.15
C THR A 98 14.03 10.50 14.43
N PHE A 99 12.88 9.88 14.15
CA PHE A 99 11.71 10.57 13.57
C PHE A 99 10.40 9.84 13.82
N SER A 100 9.27 10.53 13.62
CA SER A 100 7.96 9.90 13.55
C SER A 100 7.69 9.45 12.11
N PRO A 101 7.63 8.13 11.82
CA PRO A 101 7.33 7.62 10.49
C PRO A 101 5.88 7.90 10.08
N TYR A 102 5.64 8.10 8.79
CA TYR A 102 4.30 8.27 8.25
C TYR A 102 3.65 6.91 7.95
N GLU A 103 2.37 6.77 8.27
CA GLU A 103 1.57 5.59 7.91
C GLU A 103 1.48 5.43 6.39
N GLN A 104 1.50 4.18 5.91
CA GLN A 104 1.46 3.79 4.48
C GLN A 104 2.66 4.25 3.63
N GLU A 105 3.39 5.31 3.99
CA GLU A 105 4.57 5.80 3.26
C GLU A 105 5.83 4.94 3.55
N CYS A 106 5.69 3.61 3.41
CA CYS A 106 6.72 2.62 3.79
C CYS A 106 8.06 2.86 3.11
N TYR A 107 8.01 3.21 1.83
CA TYR A 107 9.12 3.71 1.06
C TYR A 107 9.79 4.87 1.81
N TYR A 108 9.19 6.06 1.84
CA TYR A 108 9.80 7.26 2.42
C TYR A 108 10.46 7.05 3.78
N ASN A 109 9.82 6.29 4.67
CA ASN A 109 10.38 5.96 5.99
C ASN A 109 11.74 5.24 5.86
N VAL A 110 11.86 4.26 4.96
CA VAL A 110 13.09 3.50 4.72
C VAL A 110 14.15 4.35 4.02
N ALA A 111 13.78 5.20 3.06
CA ALA A 111 14.76 6.10 2.43
C ALA A 111 15.33 7.12 3.41
N ARG A 112 14.50 7.61 4.34
CA ARG A 112 14.97 8.45 5.43
C ARG A 112 15.91 7.69 6.36
N MET A 113 15.58 6.47 6.78
CA MET A 113 16.50 5.65 7.59
C MET A 113 17.84 5.43 6.88
N ILE A 114 17.84 5.10 5.59
CA ILE A 114 19.06 4.86 4.81
C ILE A 114 19.88 6.13 4.61
N ARG A 115 19.25 7.28 4.35
CA ARG A 115 19.96 8.56 4.22
C ARG A 115 20.57 8.99 5.56
N ASP A 116 19.84 8.80 6.65
CA ASP A 116 20.22 9.30 7.98
C ASP A 116 21.18 8.31 8.71
N HIS A 117 21.24 7.02 8.36
CA HIS A 117 22.04 5.98 9.06
C HIS A 117 22.78 4.95 8.16
N GLY A 118 22.64 5.03 6.83
CA GLY A 118 23.09 3.97 5.92
C GLY A 118 22.21 2.71 5.97
N GLY A 119 22.64 1.64 5.30
CA GLY A 119 21.87 0.39 5.17
C GLY A 119 21.24 0.21 3.79
N GLU A 120 20.28 -0.71 3.67
CA GLU A 120 19.62 -1.06 2.41
C GLU A 120 18.10 -1.27 2.55
N ALA A 121 17.40 -1.25 1.42
CA ALA A 121 15.96 -1.42 1.34
C ALA A 121 15.62 -2.85 0.90
N ILE A 122 14.74 -3.51 1.64
CA ILE A 122 14.23 -4.85 1.28
C ILE A 122 12.81 -4.69 0.74
N TYR A 123 12.58 -5.20 -0.48
CA TYR A 123 11.29 -5.10 -1.18
C TYR A 123 10.51 -6.40 -1.11
N GLY A 124 9.19 -6.28 -1.10
CA GLY A 124 8.34 -7.47 -1.03
C GLY A 124 6.87 -7.15 -0.85
N TRP A 125 6.13 -8.15 -0.39
CA TRP A 125 4.69 -8.12 -0.20
C TRP A 125 4.34 -8.33 1.27
N VAL A 126 3.59 -7.41 1.87
CA VAL A 126 2.82 -7.71 3.09
C VAL A 126 1.58 -8.48 2.67
N LEU A 127 1.33 -9.62 3.32
CA LEU A 127 0.12 -10.38 3.10
C LEU A 127 -1.03 -9.90 3.99
N TRP A 128 -2.19 -9.69 3.37
CA TRP A 128 -3.46 -9.41 4.05
C TRP A 128 -4.49 -10.47 3.66
N GLU A 129 -5.04 -11.20 4.63
CA GLU A 129 -6.04 -12.26 4.41
C GLU A 129 -7.42 -11.83 4.94
N SER A 130 -8.44 -12.20 4.18
CA SER A 130 -9.87 -12.00 4.46
C SER A 130 -10.62 -13.28 4.07
N ASP A 131 -11.88 -13.44 4.46
CA ASP A 131 -12.70 -14.63 4.16
C ASP A 131 -12.78 -15.00 2.67
N ILE A 132 -12.53 -14.07 1.74
CA ILE A 132 -12.68 -14.27 0.28
C ILE A 132 -11.35 -14.36 -0.49
N MET A 133 -10.27 -13.77 0.04
CA MET A 133 -8.99 -13.68 -0.65
C MET A 133 -7.83 -13.35 0.29
N ILE A 134 -6.62 -13.65 -0.19
CA ILE A 134 -5.37 -13.11 0.33
C ILE A 134 -4.69 -12.23 -0.73
N GLU A 135 -4.20 -11.07 -0.31
CA GLU A 135 -3.59 -10.05 -1.17
C GLU A 135 -2.16 -9.74 -0.70
N GLY A 136 -1.24 -9.57 -1.65
CA GLY A 136 0.06 -8.97 -1.40
C GLY A 136 0.02 -7.45 -1.61
N GLU A 137 0.26 -6.66 -0.58
CA GLU A 137 0.50 -5.21 -0.69
C GLU A 137 2.01 -4.96 -0.82
N ALA A 138 2.44 -4.30 -1.89
CA ALA A 138 3.87 -3.97 -2.06
C ALA A 138 4.36 -3.07 -0.92
N HIS A 139 5.42 -3.49 -0.24
CA HIS A 139 5.94 -2.89 0.99
C HIS A 139 7.48 -2.84 0.98
N CYS A 140 8.04 -2.00 1.86
CA CYS A 140 9.47 -1.81 2.00
C CYS A 140 9.89 -1.93 3.48
N LEU A 141 10.92 -2.73 3.74
CA LEU A 141 11.56 -2.87 5.04
C LEU A 141 12.95 -2.24 5.02
N TYR A 142 13.41 -1.76 6.17
CA TYR A 142 14.75 -1.24 6.35
C TYR A 142 15.69 -2.35 6.83
N LYS A 143 16.86 -2.49 6.22
CA LYS A 143 17.93 -3.34 6.71
C LYS A 143 19.14 -2.50 7.10
N ASP A 144 19.60 -2.64 8.33
CA ASP A 144 20.73 -1.88 8.85
C ASP A 144 22.09 -2.39 8.34
N LEU A 145 23.17 -1.66 8.65
CA LEU A 145 24.53 -2.02 8.29
C LEU A 145 25.06 -3.30 8.98
N SER A 146 24.37 -3.78 10.02
CA SER A 146 24.68 -5.05 10.71
C SER A 146 23.89 -6.23 10.13
N GLY A 147 22.96 -5.97 9.20
CA GLY A 147 22.12 -6.95 8.53
C GLY A 147 20.76 -7.22 9.20
N ASN A 148 20.40 -6.51 10.27
CA ASN A 148 19.10 -6.66 10.93
C ASN A 148 18.00 -5.98 10.08
N VAL A 149 16.83 -6.62 9.99
CA VAL A 149 15.71 -6.14 9.15
C VAL A 149 14.52 -5.70 10.02
N PHE A 150 13.98 -4.51 9.73
CA PHE A 150 12.96 -3.83 10.53
C PHE A 150 11.79 -3.36 9.67
N ASP A 151 10.57 -3.58 10.16
CA ASP A 151 9.39 -2.86 9.67
C ASP A 151 9.20 -1.57 10.46
N ILE A 152 9.50 -0.44 9.84
CA ILE A 152 9.51 0.88 10.49
C ILE A 152 8.26 1.73 10.18
N THR A 153 7.23 1.13 9.58
CA THR A 153 6.05 1.86 9.11
C THR A 153 4.84 1.58 10.01
N PRO A 154 4.19 2.60 10.58
CA PRO A 154 2.99 2.38 11.38
C PRO A 154 1.81 1.99 10.47
N ARG A 155 0.92 1.14 10.98
CA ARG A 155 -0.25 0.64 10.26
C ARG A 155 -1.52 1.36 10.72
N VAL A 156 -2.29 1.88 9.76
CA VAL A 156 -3.60 2.54 9.99
C VAL A 156 -4.58 1.63 10.75
N SER A 157 -4.47 0.31 10.58
CA SER A 157 -5.30 -0.69 11.25
C SER A 157 -4.94 -0.92 12.73
N GLY A 158 -3.77 -0.47 13.18
CA GLY A 158 -3.18 -0.84 14.47
C GLY A 158 -2.52 -2.23 14.50
N GLU A 159 -2.38 -2.90 13.35
CA GLU A 159 -1.67 -4.19 13.25
C GLU A 159 -0.19 -4.05 13.62
N GLU A 160 0.21 -4.67 14.74
CA GLU A 160 1.58 -4.60 15.26
C GLU A 160 2.56 -5.52 14.53
N LYS A 161 2.06 -6.57 13.86
CA LYS A 161 2.86 -7.51 13.07
C LYS A 161 2.33 -7.65 11.65
N ILE A 162 3.24 -7.94 10.74
CA ILE A 162 2.95 -8.27 9.34
C ILE A 162 3.62 -9.58 8.93
N LEU A 163 2.98 -10.32 8.03
CA LEU A 163 3.61 -11.43 7.34
C LEU A 163 4.15 -10.93 6.00
N PHE A 164 5.47 -10.92 5.84
CA PHE A 164 6.16 -10.35 4.68
C PHE A 164 6.77 -11.45 3.80
N ILE A 165 6.71 -11.22 2.49
CA ILE A 165 7.32 -12.05 1.46
C ILE A 165 8.32 -11.17 0.71
N GLU A 166 9.62 -11.42 0.88
CA GLU A 166 10.66 -10.71 0.12
C GLU A 166 10.57 -11.06 -1.37
N ASP A 167 10.60 -10.04 -2.23
CA ASP A 167 10.53 -10.19 -3.68
C ASP A 167 11.35 -9.10 -4.37
N SER A 168 12.61 -9.40 -4.69
CA SER A 168 13.56 -8.47 -5.30
C SER A 168 13.16 -8.00 -6.70
N ARG A 169 12.16 -8.62 -7.34
CA ARG A 169 11.61 -8.20 -8.64
C ARG A 169 10.77 -6.93 -8.57
N LEU A 170 10.40 -6.47 -7.37
CA LEU A 170 9.63 -5.25 -7.15
C LEU A 170 10.45 -3.96 -7.27
N ASN A 171 11.78 -4.08 -7.46
CA ASN A 171 12.75 -2.99 -7.41
C ASN A 171 12.22 -1.66 -7.98
N ILE A 172 11.84 -0.76 -7.08
CA ILE A 172 11.18 0.49 -7.44
C ILE A 172 12.21 1.52 -7.85
N SER A 173 11.98 2.11 -9.02
CA SER A 173 12.72 3.27 -9.50
C SER A 173 11.79 4.47 -9.64
N LEU A 174 12.31 5.63 -9.26
CA LEU A 174 11.75 6.96 -9.39
C LEU A 174 12.66 7.76 -10.31
N LYS A 175 12.05 8.47 -11.26
CA LYS A 175 12.73 9.31 -12.23
C LYS A 175 12.11 10.70 -12.19
N HIS A 176 12.93 11.71 -11.91
CA HIS A 176 12.56 13.10 -12.16
C HIS A 176 12.47 13.32 -13.68
N ILE A 177 11.36 13.86 -14.17
CA ILE A 177 11.15 14.10 -15.61
C ILE A 177 11.52 15.54 -15.95
N LYS A 178 10.79 16.50 -15.37
CA LYS A 178 10.99 17.95 -15.48
C LYS A 178 10.15 18.65 -14.41
N GLU A 179 10.51 19.88 -14.03
CA GLU A 179 9.72 20.72 -13.11
C GLU A 179 9.30 19.92 -11.85
N THR A 180 8.01 19.77 -11.62
CA THR A 180 7.41 19.00 -10.51
C THR A 180 7.00 17.58 -10.91
N ARG A 181 7.23 17.13 -12.14
CA ARG A 181 6.76 15.83 -12.64
C ARG A 181 7.78 14.71 -12.45
N PHE A 182 7.29 13.58 -11.96
CA PHE A 182 8.06 12.37 -11.73
C PHE A 182 7.38 11.16 -12.39
N SER A 183 8.17 10.13 -12.67
CA SER A 183 7.71 8.80 -13.09
C SER A 183 8.23 7.76 -12.11
N MET A 184 7.43 6.74 -11.78
CA MET A 184 7.91 5.54 -11.11
C MET A 184 7.32 4.28 -11.71
N ILE A 185 7.98 3.14 -11.51
CA ILE A 185 7.35 1.84 -11.71
C ILE A 185 6.70 1.41 -10.40
N GLN A 186 5.39 1.20 -10.42
CA GLN A 186 4.64 0.52 -9.37
C GLN A 186 4.30 -0.89 -9.81
N HIS A 187 3.88 -1.73 -8.87
CA HIS A 187 3.38 -3.08 -9.16
C HIS A 187 1.91 -3.19 -8.75
N THR A 188 1.09 -3.94 -9.49
CA THR A 188 -0.25 -4.32 -9.02
C THR A 188 -0.13 -5.36 -7.91
N ASN A 189 -1.06 -5.35 -6.97
CA ASN A 189 -1.10 -6.35 -5.90
C ASN A 189 -1.37 -7.75 -6.50
N PRO A 190 -0.58 -8.79 -6.19
CA PRO A 190 -0.96 -10.16 -6.48
C PRO A 190 -2.08 -10.57 -5.52
N GLN A 191 -3.04 -11.33 -6.02
CA GLN A 191 -4.21 -11.77 -5.25
C GLN A 191 -4.46 -13.25 -5.48
N LEU A 192 -4.88 -13.97 -4.45
CA LEU A 192 -5.41 -15.33 -4.55
C LEU A 192 -6.85 -15.32 -4.01
N ILE A 193 -7.80 -15.49 -4.92
CA ILE A 193 -9.25 -15.48 -4.66
C ILE A 193 -9.70 -16.92 -4.40
N PHE A 194 -10.18 -17.20 -3.19
CA PHE A 194 -10.35 -18.58 -2.70
C PHE A 194 -11.46 -19.34 -3.42
N SER A 195 -12.64 -18.72 -3.55
CA SER A 195 -13.83 -19.34 -4.17
C SER A 195 -13.63 -19.71 -5.64
N MET A 196 -12.70 -19.05 -6.34
CA MET A 196 -12.39 -19.28 -7.74
C MET A 196 -11.08 -20.06 -7.95
N ASN A 197 -10.32 -20.34 -6.88
CA ASN A 197 -8.93 -20.80 -6.92
C ASN A 197 -8.07 -19.99 -7.93
N LEU A 198 -8.33 -18.69 -8.03
CA LEU A 198 -7.78 -17.81 -9.05
C LEU A 198 -6.62 -17.01 -8.47
N PHE A 199 -5.43 -17.16 -9.05
CA PHE A 199 -4.30 -16.28 -8.79
C PHE A 199 -4.20 -15.18 -9.84
N VAL A 200 -4.24 -13.93 -9.40
CA VAL A 200 -3.97 -12.74 -10.20
C VAL A 200 -2.51 -12.35 -9.95
N GLU A 201 -1.69 -12.39 -11.00
CA GLU A 201 -0.27 -12.05 -10.92
C GLU A 201 -0.04 -10.52 -10.83
N SER A 202 0.99 -10.13 -10.08
CA SER A 202 1.50 -8.75 -10.05
C SER A 202 2.05 -8.34 -11.41
N LYS A 203 1.69 -7.14 -11.87
CA LYS A 203 2.22 -6.52 -13.10
C LYS A 203 2.89 -5.19 -12.78
N ALA A 204 4.05 -4.95 -13.39
CA ALA A 204 4.68 -3.62 -13.36
C ALA A 204 3.83 -2.63 -14.20
N VAL A 205 3.58 -1.44 -13.64
CA VAL A 205 2.79 -0.37 -14.24
C VAL A 205 3.54 0.95 -14.06
N PRO A 206 3.80 1.71 -15.13
CA PRO A 206 4.37 3.04 -15.01
C PRO A 206 3.32 4.03 -14.48
N LEU A 207 3.68 4.76 -13.43
CA LEU A 207 2.90 5.86 -12.88
C LEU A 207 3.66 7.18 -13.08
N VAL A 208 3.03 8.14 -13.77
CA VAL A 208 3.52 9.52 -13.87
C VAL A 208 2.61 10.42 -13.02
N PHE A 209 3.21 11.23 -12.15
CA PHE A 209 2.50 12.06 -11.19
C PHE A 209 3.20 13.41 -11.01
N ASP A 210 2.52 14.37 -10.39
CA ASP A 210 3.09 15.66 -10.03
C ASP A 210 3.37 15.77 -8.51
N GLN A 211 4.55 16.29 -8.17
CA GLN A 211 4.99 16.49 -6.79
C GLN A 211 4.05 17.39 -5.97
N ASN A 212 3.31 18.31 -6.60
CA ASN A 212 2.37 19.16 -5.88
C ASN A 212 1.14 18.41 -5.35
N GLU A 213 0.86 17.20 -5.87
CA GLU A 213 -0.18 16.30 -5.35
C GLU A 213 0.25 15.72 -3.98
N ILE A 214 1.56 15.51 -3.80
CA ILE A 214 2.22 14.95 -2.62
C ILE A 214 2.59 16.07 -1.66
N ARG A 215 1.77 16.28 -0.64
CA ARG A 215 1.99 17.40 0.31
C ARG A 215 2.86 17.07 1.52
N VAL A 216 3.06 15.79 1.82
CA VAL A 216 3.73 15.32 3.05
C VAL A 216 5.25 15.20 2.86
N ILE A 217 5.71 14.99 1.62
CA ILE A 217 7.09 14.62 1.28
C ILE A 217 7.51 15.38 0.03
N LYS A 218 8.66 16.07 0.06
CA LYS A 218 9.32 16.58 -1.15
C LYS A 218 10.36 15.58 -1.63
N LEU A 219 10.12 14.93 -2.77
CA LEU A 219 11.01 13.92 -3.35
C LEU A 219 12.36 14.49 -3.79
N ILE A 220 12.44 15.80 -4.00
CA ILE A 220 13.68 16.50 -4.32
C ILE A 220 14.72 16.37 -3.18
N ASP A 221 14.27 16.28 -1.93
CA ASP A 221 15.10 16.17 -0.71
C ASP A 221 15.66 14.75 -0.49
N TYR A 222 15.39 13.84 -1.44
CA TYR A 222 15.75 12.42 -1.43
C TYR A 222 16.33 11.98 -2.79
N LYS A 223 16.86 12.92 -3.59
CA LYS A 223 17.47 12.66 -4.92
C LYS A 223 18.67 11.70 -4.89
N ASP A 224 19.30 11.58 -3.72
CA ASP A 224 20.41 10.71 -3.36
C ASP A 224 19.97 9.35 -2.78
N SER A 225 18.69 9.21 -2.44
CA SER A 225 18.13 7.97 -1.89
C SER A 225 17.98 6.87 -2.94
N PHE A 226 17.75 5.65 -2.47
CA PHE A 226 17.53 4.47 -3.31
C PHE A 226 16.34 4.57 -4.28
N TYR A 227 15.42 5.54 -4.12
CA TYR A 227 14.36 5.73 -5.11
C TYR A 227 14.90 6.05 -6.48
N PHE A 228 15.91 6.91 -6.53
CA PHE A 228 16.40 7.38 -7.80
C PHE A 228 17.35 6.34 -8.36
N ASN A 229 17.19 6.04 -9.65
CA ASN A 229 18.18 5.25 -10.37
C ASN A 229 19.53 5.95 -10.18
N LYS A 230 20.49 5.24 -9.56
CA LYS A 230 21.89 5.63 -9.60
C LYS A 230 22.32 5.60 -11.06
N LEU A 231 22.57 6.78 -11.62
CA LEU A 231 23.11 6.99 -12.97
C LEU A 231 24.56 6.51 -13.06
#